data_AF-W4QPN3-F1
#
_entry.id   AF-W4QPN3-F1
#
_cell.length_a   1.000
_cell.length_b   1.000
_cell.length_c   1.000
_cell.angle_alpha   90.00
_cell.angle_beta   90.00
_cell.angle_gamma   90.00
#
_symmetry.space_group_name_H-M   'P 1'
#
loop_
_entity.id
_entity.type
_entity.pdbx_description
1 polymer ?
#
loop_
_entity_poly.entity_id
_entity_poly.type
_entity_poly.pdbx_seq_one_letter_code
_entity_poly.pdbx_strand_id
1 'polypeptide(L)'
;MNSSLHSIILPSTIRGRGIHTNIIPTVCNLKNMLSKLTSVNGDYTQLKQWEKRSYQAYQVDKIKGLLLESTESEQIQIIRRHILNGHPAEFGASCLDIYLVAFVAENIGVGKEVFFDYIIKEGISEKTNSAQAIWQVGKGDGVFLGILNEDGSVKDWNYIAAWVKGTTL
;
A
#
# COMPACT_ATOMS: atom_id res chain seq x y z
N MET A 1 23.05 21.05 -17.31
CA MET A 1 23.57 20.42 -16.09
C MET A 1 22.95 19.05 -16.01
N ASN A 2 23.75 18.00 -16.18
CA ASN A 2 23.31 16.60 -16.17
C ASN A 2 23.00 16.19 -14.73
N SER A 3 21.72 16.08 -14.36
CA SER A 3 21.32 15.31 -13.19
C SER A 3 21.26 13.83 -13.60
N SER A 4 22.33 13.11 -13.34
CA SER A 4 22.33 11.64 -13.37
C SER A 4 21.23 11.14 -12.43
N LEU A 5 20.12 10.68 -13.01
CA LEU A 5 19.09 9.90 -12.32
C LEU A 5 19.78 8.61 -11.84
N HIS A 6 20.32 8.63 -10.62
CA HIS A 6 20.58 7.39 -9.91
C HIS A 6 19.21 6.75 -9.68
N SER A 7 18.90 5.69 -10.44
CA SER A 7 17.75 4.84 -10.14
C SER A 7 17.93 4.31 -8.72
N ILE A 8 16.97 4.60 -7.86
CA ILE A 8 17.01 4.13 -6.49
C ILE A 8 16.55 2.68 -6.56
N ILE A 9 17.47 1.72 -6.48
CA ILE A 9 17.09 0.31 -6.40
C ILE A 9 16.33 0.11 -5.09
N LEU A 10 15.01 -0.07 -5.18
CA LEU A 10 14.18 -0.36 -4.02
C LEU A 10 14.46 -1.80 -3.56
N PRO A 11 14.71 -2.05 -2.26
CA PRO A 11 14.98 -3.40 -1.77
C PRO A 11 13.72 -4.27 -1.79
N SER A 12 13.91 -5.58 -2.03
CA SER A 12 12.83 -6.58 -1.93
C SER A 12 12.43 -6.94 -0.49
N THR A 13 13.07 -6.30 0.49
CA THR A 13 12.80 -6.47 1.93
C THR A 13 12.75 -5.11 2.59
N ILE A 14 11.66 -4.84 3.33
CA ILE A 14 11.48 -3.61 4.10
C ILE A 14 11.59 -3.97 5.58
N ARG A 15 12.67 -3.50 6.24
CA ARG A 15 12.90 -3.72 7.68
C ARG A 15 12.70 -5.19 8.10
N GLY A 16 13.25 -6.13 7.32
CA GLY A 16 13.17 -7.57 7.57
C GLY A 16 11.91 -8.28 7.04
N ARG A 17 10.91 -7.57 6.49
CA ARG A 17 9.76 -8.19 5.81
C ARG A 17 9.97 -8.25 4.29
N GLY A 18 9.96 -9.46 3.73
CA GLY A 18 10.00 -9.68 2.28
C GLY A 18 8.70 -9.28 1.58
N ILE A 19 8.80 -8.58 0.46
CA ILE A 19 7.63 -8.03 -0.26
C ILE A 19 6.83 -9.10 -1.02
N HIS A 20 7.36 -10.31 -1.18
CA HIS A 20 6.70 -11.43 -1.87
C HIS A 20 5.92 -12.35 -0.92
N THR A 21 5.97 -12.10 0.39
CA THR A 21 5.40 -13.01 1.39
C THR A 21 3.98 -12.62 1.76
N ASN A 22 3.11 -13.63 1.92
CA ASN A 22 1.72 -13.48 2.39
C ASN A 22 0.87 -12.49 1.56
N ILE A 23 1.05 -12.48 0.24
CA ILE A 23 0.23 -11.66 -0.67
C ILE A 23 -1.14 -12.33 -0.81
N ILE A 24 -2.20 -11.62 -0.40
CA ILE A 24 -3.58 -12.10 -0.50
C ILE A 24 -4.32 -11.18 -1.46
N PRO A 25 -4.75 -11.68 -2.63
CA PRO A 25 -5.58 -10.92 -3.56
C PRO A 25 -6.87 -10.48 -2.87
N THR A 26 -7.05 -9.17 -2.71
CA THR A 26 -8.30 -8.57 -2.24
C THR A 26 -8.69 -7.45 -3.18
N VAL A 27 -9.98 -7.14 -3.28
CA VAL A 27 -10.50 -6.09 -4.18
C VAL A 27 -11.00 -4.85 -3.42
N CYS A 28 -10.89 -4.84 -2.10
CA CYS A 28 -11.32 -3.72 -1.27
C CYS A 28 -10.12 -2.82 -0.96
N ASN A 29 -10.16 -1.62 -1.54
CA ASN A 29 -9.16 -0.58 -1.30
C ASN A 29 -9.44 0.17 0.02
N LEU A 30 -8.41 0.84 0.53
CA LEU A 30 -8.41 1.60 1.77
C LEU A 30 -9.49 2.68 1.79
N LYS A 31 -9.65 3.44 0.69
CA LYS A 31 -10.65 4.52 0.60
C LYS A 31 -12.08 4.02 0.84
N ASN A 32 -12.45 2.91 0.22
CA ASN A 32 -13.78 2.33 0.38
C ASN A 32 -14.00 1.82 1.81
N MET A 33 -12.98 1.20 2.41
CA MET A 33 -13.05 0.74 3.80
C MET A 33 -13.22 1.92 4.77
N LEU A 34 -12.46 3.01 4.61
CA LEU A 34 -12.59 4.22 5.44
C LEU A 34 -13.96 4.87 5.29
N SER A 35 -14.43 5.06 4.05
CA SER A 35 -15.76 5.62 3.80
C SER A 35 -16.86 4.78 4.47
N LYS A 36 -16.75 3.45 4.38
CA LYS A 36 -17.68 2.55 5.05
C LYS A 36 -17.58 2.67 6.58
N LEU A 37 -16.37 2.67 7.13
CA LEU A 37 -16.11 2.80 8.57
C LEU A 37 -16.74 4.07 9.15
N THR A 38 -16.58 5.20 8.46
CA THR A 38 -17.23 6.47 8.84
C THR A 38 -18.74 6.38 8.77
N SER A 39 -19.30 5.77 7.70
CA SER A 39 -20.76 5.64 7.54
C SER A 39 -21.46 4.82 8.63
N VAL A 40 -20.71 3.92 9.29
CA VAL A 40 -21.19 3.09 10.40
C VAL A 40 -20.66 3.56 11.75
N ASN A 41 -20.17 4.80 11.84
CA ASN A 41 -19.65 5.42 13.04
C ASN A 41 -18.59 4.56 13.78
N GLY A 42 -17.69 3.94 13.01
CA GLY A 42 -16.62 3.13 13.57
C GLY A 42 -17.01 1.70 13.97
N ASP A 43 -18.26 1.28 13.78
CA ASP A 43 -18.72 -0.06 14.12
C ASP A 43 -18.12 -1.13 13.19
N TYR A 44 -17.05 -1.77 13.68
CA TYR A 44 -16.36 -2.85 12.99
C TYR A 44 -17.29 -4.03 12.64
N THR A 45 -18.33 -4.30 13.44
CA THR A 45 -19.19 -5.46 13.22
C THR A 45 -20.00 -5.32 11.93
N GLN A 46 -20.33 -4.08 11.55
CA GLN A 46 -21.06 -3.71 10.34
C GLN A 46 -20.21 -3.69 9.07
N LEU A 47 -18.90 -3.89 9.18
CA LEU A 47 -18.02 -4.06 8.01
C LEU A 47 -18.22 -5.44 7.38
N LYS A 48 -18.26 -5.47 6.06
CA LYS A 48 -18.24 -6.71 5.27
C LYS A 48 -16.87 -7.38 5.38
N GLN A 49 -16.80 -8.67 5.06
CA GLN A 49 -15.58 -9.45 5.27
C GLN A 49 -14.35 -8.87 4.54
N TRP A 50 -14.52 -8.32 3.34
CA TRP A 50 -13.41 -7.71 2.59
C TRP A 50 -12.99 -6.35 3.15
N GLU A 51 -13.91 -5.55 3.67
CA GLU A 51 -13.60 -4.31 4.40
C GLU A 51 -12.85 -4.62 5.69
N LYS A 52 -13.25 -5.67 6.41
CA LYS A 52 -12.56 -6.17 7.61
C LYS A 52 -11.11 -6.57 7.31
N ARG A 53 -10.84 -7.16 6.13
CA ARG A 53 -9.47 -7.50 5.71
C ARG A 53 -8.62 -6.24 5.47
N SER A 54 -9.15 -5.23 4.77
CA SER A 54 -8.46 -3.95 4.59
C SER A 54 -8.23 -3.27 5.94
N TYR A 55 -9.26 -3.20 6.79
CA TYR A 55 -9.17 -2.67 8.15
C TYR A 55 -8.06 -3.32 8.98
N GLN A 56 -7.95 -4.64 8.93
CA GLN A 56 -6.90 -5.40 9.61
C GLN A 56 -5.53 -5.19 8.97
N ALA A 57 -5.45 -5.13 7.64
CA ALA A 57 -4.20 -4.94 6.91
C ALA A 57 -3.52 -3.61 7.25
N TYR A 58 -4.30 -2.57 7.54
CA TYR A 58 -3.79 -1.26 7.96
C TYR A 58 -3.79 -1.07 9.48
N GLN A 59 -4.11 -2.10 10.26
CA GLN A 59 -4.24 -2.04 11.72
C GLN A 59 -5.10 -0.87 12.22
N VAL A 60 -6.19 -0.60 11.51
CA VAL A 60 -7.01 0.61 11.66
C VAL A 60 -7.53 0.77 13.09
N ASP A 61 -7.72 -0.31 13.84
CA ASP A 61 -8.16 -0.22 15.24
C ASP A 61 -7.23 0.64 16.11
N LYS A 62 -5.92 0.61 15.84
CA LYS A 62 -4.92 1.43 16.56
C LYS A 62 -5.08 2.92 16.34
N ILE A 63 -5.71 3.33 15.24
CA ILE A 63 -5.86 4.74 14.82
C ILE A 63 -7.32 5.16 14.60
N LYS A 64 -8.28 4.27 14.87
CA LYS A 64 -9.71 4.45 14.54
C LYS A 64 -10.29 5.73 15.13
N GLY A 65 -10.01 6.02 16.40
CA GLY A 65 -10.52 7.23 17.06
C GLY A 65 -10.11 8.49 16.32
N LEU A 66 -8.81 8.62 16.00
CA LEU A 66 -8.28 9.75 15.24
C LEU A 66 -8.93 9.85 13.85
N LEU A 67 -9.12 8.73 13.16
CA LEU A 67 -9.72 8.72 11.82
C LEU A 67 -11.17 9.21 11.82
N LEU A 68 -11.98 8.82 12.82
CA LEU A 68 -13.40 9.20 12.89
C LEU A 68 -13.60 10.69 13.19
N GLU A 69 -12.64 11.32 13.84
CA GLU A 69 -12.65 12.75 14.20
C GLU A 69 -12.00 13.65 13.14
N SER A 70 -11.49 13.06 12.06
CA SER A 70 -10.66 13.73 11.06
C SER A 70 -11.37 13.91 9.72
N THR A 71 -11.00 14.97 9.00
CA THR A 71 -11.31 15.13 7.57
C THR A 71 -10.58 14.09 6.71
N GLU A 72 -11.01 13.89 5.46
CA GLU A 72 -10.33 12.95 4.54
C GLU A 72 -8.84 13.27 4.34
N SER A 73 -8.48 14.57 4.27
CA SER A 73 -7.08 15.00 4.15
C SER A 73 -6.26 14.62 5.39
N GLU A 74 -6.81 14.82 6.59
CA GLU A 74 -6.16 14.44 7.85
C GLU A 74 -6.06 12.92 8.00
N GLN A 75 -7.09 12.17 7.58
CA GLN A 75 -7.06 10.70 7.56
C GLN A 75 -5.89 10.17 6.72
N ILE A 76 -5.66 10.74 5.54
CA ILE A 76 -4.51 10.39 4.69
C ILE A 76 -3.19 10.59 5.46
N GLN A 77 -3.03 11.73 6.15
CA GLN A 77 -1.81 12.01 6.92
C GLN A 77 -1.65 11.07 8.12
N ILE A 78 -2.75 10.77 8.83
CA ILE A 78 -2.76 9.83 9.96
C ILE A 78 -2.31 8.45 9.50
N ILE A 79 -2.85 7.94 8.39
CA ILE A 79 -2.51 6.60 7.88
C ILE A 79 -1.07 6.54 7.39
N ARG A 80 -0.62 7.56 6.65
CA ARG A 80 0.78 7.68 6.21
C ARG A 80 1.73 7.62 7.40
N ARG A 81 1.48 8.42 8.44
CA ARG A 81 2.29 8.41 9.65
C ARG A 81 2.21 7.07 10.39
N HIS A 82 1.02 6.47 10.45
CA HIS A 82 0.82 5.17 11.08
C HIS A 82 1.67 4.07 10.40
N ILE A 83 1.69 4.05 9.07
CA ILE A 83 2.50 3.09 8.29
C ILE A 83 4.00 3.28 8.55
N LEU A 84 4.50 4.53 8.55
CA LEU A 84 5.92 4.80 8.82
C LEU A 84 6.33 4.41 10.25
N ASN A 85 5.46 4.67 11.22
CA ASN A 85 5.71 4.38 12.64
C ASN A 85 5.61 2.88 12.95
N GLY A 86 4.75 2.15 12.26
CA GLY A 86 4.57 0.71 12.44
C GLY A 86 5.73 -0.10 11.85
N HIS A 87 5.95 -1.31 12.36
CA HIS A 87 6.86 -2.25 11.72
C HIS A 87 6.19 -2.89 10.49
N PRO A 88 6.84 -3.02 9.32
CA PRO A 88 6.22 -3.64 8.14
C PRO A 88 5.60 -5.01 8.42
N ALA A 89 6.21 -5.84 9.29
CA ALA A 89 5.66 -7.13 9.73
C ALA A 89 4.27 -7.08 10.40
N GLU A 90 3.86 -5.92 10.91
CA GLU A 90 2.57 -5.73 11.57
C GLU A 90 1.42 -5.51 10.57
N PHE A 91 1.72 -5.00 9.38
CA PHE A 91 0.70 -4.69 8.37
C PHE A 91 0.34 -5.92 7.53
N GLY A 92 -0.85 -5.92 6.93
CA GLY A 92 -1.30 -6.96 6.00
C GLY A 92 -0.74 -6.77 4.58
N ALA A 93 -1.18 -7.63 3.66
CA ALA A 93 -0.77 -7.60 2.25
C ALA A 93 -1.13 -6.27 1.56
N SER A 94 -2.37 -5.80 1.71
CA SER A 94 -2.86 -4.58 1.03
C SER A 94 -1.98 -3.36 1.25
N CYS A 95 -1.46 -3.18 2.47
CA CYS A 95 -0.53 -2.09 2.76
C CYS A 95 0.79 -2.25 2.01
N LEU A 96 1.34 -3.47 1.92
CA LEU A 96 2.58 -3.72 1.18
C LEU A 96 2.41 -3.75 -0.33
N ASP A 97 1.21 -4.02 -0.83
CA ASP A 97 0.95 -3.99 -2.27
C ASP A 97 1.29 -2.61 -2.87
N ILE A 98 1.16 -1.53 -2.09
CA ILE A 98 1.63 -0.18 -2.47
C ILE A 98 3.13 -0.20 -2.76
N TYR A 99 3.91 -0.76 -1.85
CA TYR A 99 5.36 -0.82 -2.00
C TYR A 99 5.76 -1.79 -3.10
N LEU A 100 5.05 -2.90 -3.27
CA LEU A 100 5.30 -3.85 -4.36
C LEU A 100 5.12 -3.18 -5.72
N VAL A 101 4.07 -2.35 -5.89
CA VAL A 101 3.88 -1.56 -7.11
C VAL A 101 5.05 -0.59 -7.33
N ALA A 102 5.46 0.16 -6.28
CA ALA A 102 6.62 1.06 -6.34
C ALA A 102 7.91 0.31 -6.74
N PHE A 103 8.14 -0.85 -6.11
CA PHE A 103 9.30 -1.70 -6.33
C PHE A 103 9.39 -2.14 -7.79
N VAL A 104 8.28 -2.62 -8.38
CA VAL A 104 8.29 -3.08 -9.77
C VAL A 104 8.44 -1.90 -10.72
N ALA A 105 7.72 -0.80 -10.46
CA ALA A 105 7.80 0.41 -11.27
C ALA A 105 9.24 0.93 -11.41
N GLU A 106 9.99 0.93 -10.31
CA GLU A 106 11.36 1.45 -10.27
C GLU A 106 12.40 0.45 -10.75
N ASN A 107 12.31 -0.82 -10.33
CA ASN A 107 13.36 -1.81 -10.63
C ASN A 107 13.20 -2.47 -12.00
N ILE A 108 11.98 -2.52 -12.54
CA ILE A 108 11.65 -3.29 -13.74
C ILE A 108 11.04 -2.38 -14.82
N GLY A 109 10.04 -1.59 -14.45
CA GLY A 109 9.36 -0.68 -15.35
C GLY A 109 7.93 -0.34 -14.90
N VAL A 110 7.44 0.80 -15.37
CA VAL A 110 6.14 1.36 -14.99
C VAL A 110 5.00 0.67 -15.74
N GLY A 111 3.85 0.55 -15.07
CA GLY A 111 2.59 0.16 -15.68
C GLY A 111 2.12 -1.25 -15.35
N LYS A 112 0.83 -1.46 -15.61
CA LYS A 112 0.08 -2.66 -15.21
C LYS A 112 0.65 -3.96 -15.81
N GLU A 113 0.96 -3.96 -17.09
CA GLU A 113 1.41 -5.19 -17.76
C GLU A 113 2.80 -5.62 -17.27
N VAL A 114 3.71 -4.66 -17.05
CA VAL A 114 5.03 -4.93 -16.43
C VAL A 114 4.86 -5.52 -15.03
N PHE A 115 3.92 -4.98 -14.25
CA PHE A 115 3.58 -5.53 -12.94
C PHE A 115 3.07 -6.97 -13.02
N PHE A 116 2.19 -7.26 -13.98
CA PHE A 116 1.61 -8.60 -14.12
C PHE A 116 2.66 -9.63 -14.48
N ASP A 117 3.53 -9.30 -15.44
CA ASP A 117 4.65 -10.15 -15.84
C ASP A 117 5.58 -10.43 -14.66
N TYR A 118 5.85 -9.42 -13.83
CA TYR A 118 6.63 -9.58 -12.61
C TYR A 118 5.98 -10.55 -11.61
N ILE A 119 4.68 -10.38 -11.31
CA ILE A 119 3.94 -11.25 -10.38
C ILE A 119 4.01 -12.72 -10.81
N ILE A 120 3.88 -12.98 -12.12
CA ILE A 120 3.92 -14.34 -12.67
C ILE A 120 5.35 -14.89 -12.65
N LYS A 121 6.33 -14.10 -13.11
CA LYS A 121 7.73 -14.52 -13.22
C LYS A 121 8.34 -14.85 -11.86
N GLU A 122 8.04 -14.07 -10.84
CA GLU A 122 8.55 -14.28 -9.47
C GLU A 122 7.73 -15.32 -8.68
N GLY A 123 6.75 -15.97 -9.31
CA GLY A 123 5.96 -17.03 -8.67
C GLY A 123 5.05 -16.54 -7.54
N ILE A 124 4.78 -15.23 -7.45
CA ILE A 124 3.88 -14.65 -6.44
C ILE A 124 2.44 -15.14 -6.69
N SER A 125 2.04 -15.23 -7.96
CA SER A 125 0.79 -15.86 -8.36
C SER A 125 0.81 -16.24 -9.84
N GLU A 126 0.32 -17.44 -10.14
CA GLU A 126 0.13 -17.93 -11.51
C GLU A 126 -1.17 -17.39 -12.17
N LYS A 127 -2.07 -16.78 -11.40
CA LYS A 127 -3.38 -16.31 -11.86
C LYS A 127 -3.37 -14.82 -12.18
N THR A 128 -3.69 -14.45 -13.42
CA THR A 128 -3.83 -13.05 -13.87
C THR A 128 -4.79 -12.25 -12.99
N ASN A 129 -5.93 -12.83 -12.59
CA ASN A 129 -6.90 -12.15 -11.72
C ASN A 129 -6.32 -11.78 -10.35
N SER A 130 -5.35 -12.54 -9.84
CA SER A 130 -4.67 -12.22 -8.59
C SER A 130 -3.69 -11.07 -8.78
N ALA A 131 -2.89 -11.09 -9.86
CA ALA A 131 -2.04 -9.96 -10.24
C ALA A 131 -2.86 -8.66 -10.41
N GLN A 132 -4.04 -8.77 -11.02
CA GLN A 132 -4.97 -7.65 -11.16
C GLN A 132 -5.46 -7.11 -9.82
N ALA A 133 -5.88 -7.96 -8.91
CA ALA A 133 -6.36 -7.53 -7.60
C ALA A 133 -5.24 -6.83 -6.80
N ILE A 134 -4.03 -7.39 -6.80
CA ILE A 134 -2.85 -6.81 -6.15
C ILE A 134 -2.54 -5.44 -6.75
N TRP A 135 -2.48 -5.33 -8.09
CA TRP A 135 -2.26 -4.06 -8.77
C TRP A 135 -3.34 -3.03 -8.43
N GLN A 136 -4.61 -3.40 -8.50
CA GLN A 136 -5.73 -2.50 -8.24
C GLN A 136 -5.70 -1.94 -6.81
N VAL A 137 -5.40 -2.79 -5.82
CA VAL A 137 -5.28 -2.37 -4.42
C VAL A 137 -4.01 -1.56 -4.20
N GLY A 138 -2.85 -2.08 -4.53
CA GLY A 138 -1.56 -1.40 -4.31
C GLY A 138 -1.49 -0.05 -5.00
N LYS A 139 -1.88 0.02 -6.29
CA LYS A 139 -1.93 1.27 -7.04
C LYS A 139 -3.01 2.19 -6.51
N GLY A 140 -4.22 1.67 -6.23
CA GLY A 140 -5.34 2.46 -5.74
C GLY A 140 -5.05 3.12 -4.39
N ASP A 141 -4.52 2.35 -3.45
CA ASP A 141 -4.18 2.83 -2.11
C ASP A 141 -2.95 3.75 -2.13
N GLY A 142 -1.95 3.43 -2.95
CA GLY A 142 -0.80 4.29 -3.16
C GLY A 142 -1.16 5.65 -3.75
N VAL A 143 -2.06 5.69 -4.73
CA VAL A 143 -2.59 6.94 -5.30
C VAL A 143 -3.41 7.71 -4.27
N PHE A 144 -4.32 7.03 -3.54
CA PHE A 144 -5.15 7.65 -2.52
C PHE A 144 -4.32 8.31 -1.41
N LEU A 145 -3.23 7.64 -0.98
CA LEU A 145 -2.30 8.18 0.02
C LEU A 145 -1.28 9.17 -0.57
N GLY A 146 -1.34 9.49 -1.87
CA GLY A 146 -0.41 10.39 -2.54
C GLY A 146 1.04 9.88 -2.62
N ILE A 147 1.25 8.56 -2.51
CA ILE A 147 2.55 7.89 -2.58
C ILE A 147 2.92 7.57 -4.03
N LEU A 148 1.92 7.20 -4.85
CA LEU A 148 2.10 6.79 -6.25
C LEU A 148 1.37 7.72 -7.21
N ASN A 149 1.82 7.73 -8.47
CA ASN A 149 1.09 8.29 -9.61
C ASN A 149 0.11 7.24 -10.18
N GLU A 150 -0.76 7.67 -11.09
CA GLU A 150 -1.79 6.82 -11.71
C GLU A 150 -1.23 5.68 -12.56
N ASP A 151 0.01 5.78 -13.03
CA ASP A 151 0.72 4.74 -13.78
C ASP A 151 1.48 3.75 -12.88
N GLY A 152 1.47 3.96 -11.56
CA GLY A 152 2.19 3.17 -10.56
C GLY A 152 3.60 3.63 -10.25
N SER A 153 4.13 4.66 -10.94
CA SER A 153 5.42 5.27 -10.59
C SER A 153 5.36 5.97 -9.23
N VAL A 154 6.52 6.10 -8.57
CA VAL A 154 6.62 6.76 -7.25
C VAL A 154 6.39 8.26 -7.39
N LYS A 155 5.45 8.80 -6.60
CA LYS A 155 5.16 10.23 -6.48
C LYS A 155 5.91 10.86 -5.31
N ASP A 156 5.98 10.16 -4.17
CA ASP A 156 6.61 10.65 -2.94
C ASP A 156 7.82 9.80 -2.53
N TRP A 157 8.98 10.15 -3.08
CA TRP A 157 10.24 9.48 -2.80
C TRP A 157 10.70 9.62 -1.36
N ASN A 158 10.40 10.75 -0.70
CA ASN A 158 10.75 10.96 0.69
C ASN A 158 10.01 9.97 1.59
N TYR A 159 8.73 9.74 1.31
CA TYR A 159 7.93 8.74 2.00
C TYR A 159 8.44 7.31 1.79
N ILE A 160 8.73 6.92 0.55
CA ILE A 160 9.29 5.59 0.26
C ILE A 160 10.65 5.40 0.96
N ALA A 161 11.53 6.39 0.92
CA ALA A 161 12.82 6.34 1.60
C ALA A 161 12.65 6.22 3.13
N ALA A 162 11.73 6.97 3.71
CA ALA A 162 11.41 6.90 5.14
C ALA A 162 10.86 5.53 5.53
N TRP A 163 9.98 4.95 4.70
CA TRP A 163 9.41 3.62 4.93
C TRP A 163 10.48 2.53 4.93
N VAL A 164 11.40 2.57 3.95
CA VAL A 164 12.53 1.63 3.87
C VAL A 164 13.45 1.73 5.08
N LYS A 165 13.79 2.95 5.50
CA LYS A 165 14.71 3.21 6.61
C LYS A 165 14.07 3.00 7.99
N GLY A 166 12.74 3.01 8.07
CA GLY A 166 12.03 3.01 9.35
C GLY A 166 12.19 4.32 10.12
N THR A 167 12.28 5.44 9.40
CA THR A 167 12.37 6.78 9.97
C THR A 167 11.05 7.53 9.79
N THR A 168 10.73 8.42 10.71
CA THR A 168 9.58 9.33 10.57
C THR A 168 9.95 10.52 9.70
N LEU A 169 8.99 11.03 8.93
CA LEU A 169 9.10 12.32 8.22
C LEU A 169 8.77 13.49 9.16
#